data_AF-A0A3R5U8V5-F1
#
_entry.id   AF-A0A3R5U8V5-F1
#
_cell.length_a   1.000
_cell.length_b   1.000
_cell.length_c   1.000
_cell.angle_alpha   90.00
_cell.angle_beta   90.00
_cell.angle_gamma   90.00
#
_symmetry.space_group_name_H-M   'P 1'
#
loop_
_entity.id
_entity.type
_entity.pdbx_description
1 polymer ?
#
loop_
_entity_poly.entity_id
_entity_poly.type
_entity_poly.pdbx_seq_one_letter_code
_entity_poly.pdbx_strand_id
1 'polypeptide(L)'
;MIDWKPINEKVDGEYLDNVVGIIPRHNYITGLKNYVLATLEQLIGNLSRLNINDDMIKFLCSSLYSVAQRGSDRYFEVIKEVHQIACIEENLEDIITKIKNTYQNNTLTDPEAIILSEIASMNYNEYLMKGDYQRCDYSAMLTLSKLAYQIILQGLDRYVDHIEMFVDTDGLLSSWKLDYAEKKNDNIWIEWVALDKVDFYYSIYHTNCGGLSENSMLDLASADSVAEQFEKEDGRKTVSYNMPFKQYCGVIEQEINEIIQLSDIKNKPTQHLMWYDMKKFIKENKIRFIEGTFSFNKMLQDLYWPRNLSSHGEKIMKEQYDKLVYYKDRQLFELISCTKLQLLGKKFEPILPDSE
;
A
#
# COMPACT_ATOMS: atom_id res chain seq x y z
N MET A 1 2.41 31.68 -11.33
CA MET A 1 3.55 31.73 -12.28
C MET A 1 4.46 30.58 -11.91
N ILE A 2 4.41 29.47 -12.65
CA ILE A 2 5.38 28.37 -12.46
C ILE A 2 6.44 28.59 -13.53
N ASP A 3 7.57 29.16 -13.11
CA ASP A 3 8.76 29.36 -13.95
C ASP A 3 9.42 27.99 -14.10
N TRP A 4 9.24 27.33 -15.25
CA TRP A 4 9.78 25.99 -15.56
C TRP A 4 11.29 26.02 -15.82
N LYS A 5 12.05 26.61 -14.89
CA LYS A 5 13.51 26.62 -14.93
C LYS A 5 14.02 25.33 -14.30
N PRO A 6 14.98 24.63 -14.93
CA PRO A 6 15.68 23.54 -14.27
C PRO A 6 16.30 24.06 -12.97
N ILE A 7 16.26 23.23 -11.92
CA ILE A 7 16.87 23.57 -10.64
C ILE A 7 18.39 23.66 -10.87
N ASN A 8 18.95 24.88 -10.77
CA ASN A 8 20.40 25.13 -10.89
C ASN A 8 21.17 24.84 -9.59
N GLU A 9 20.46 24.51 -8.51
CA GLU A 9 21.04 24.14 -7.22
C GLU A 9 21.26 22.61 -7.16
N LYS A 10 22.28 22.18 -6.40
CA LYS A 10 22.51 20.75 -6.15
C LYS A 10 21.35 20.22 -5.32
N VAL A 11 20.44 19.47 -5.96
CA VAL A 11 19.40 18.70 -5.29
C VAL A 11 20.01 17.38 -4.84
N ASP A 12 20.07 17.16 -3.52
CA ASP A 12 20.34 15.84 -2.94
C ASP A 12 19.02 15.03 -2.99
N GLY A 13 18.77 14.35 -4.11
CA GLY A 13 17.55 13.53 -4.29
C GLY A 13 16.86 13.71 -5.64
N GLU A 14 15.65 13.15 -5.78
CA GLU A 14 14.86 13.18 -7.02
C GLU A 14 14.13 14.52 -7.24
N TYR A 15 13.81 15.28 -6.18
CA TYR A 15 13.04 16.54 -6.24
C TYR A 15 13.45 17.52 -5.13
N LEU A 16 13.00 18.78 -5.25
CA LEU A 16 13.05 19.77 -4.17
C LEU A 16 11.64 19.98 -3.58
N ASP A 17 11.48 19.77 -2.28
CA ASP A 17 10.25 20.11 -1.55
C ASP A 17 10.36 21.48 -0.90
N ASN A 18 9.43 22.39 -1.20
CA ASN A 18 9.34 23.68 -0.54
C ASN A 18 7.89 24.13 -0.33
N VAL A 19 7.72 25.33 0.25
CA VAL A 19 6.41 25.92 0.57
C VAL A 19 5.50 26.08 -0.66
N VAL A 20 6.06 26.22 -1.85
CA VAL A 20 5.32 26.39 -3.11
C VAL A 20 4.85 25.05 -3.67
N GLY A 21 5.51 23.95 -3.31
CA GLY A 21 5.17 22.61 -3.78
C GLY A 21 6.41 21.78 -4.05
N ILE A 22 6.21 20.72 -4.82
CA ILE A 22 7.28 19.80 -5.21
C ILE A 22 7.78 20.19 -6.58
N ILE A 23 9.03 20.61 -6.62
CA ILE A 23 9.71 21.05 -7.82
C ILE A 23 10.55 19.88 -8.32
N PRO A 24 10.23 19.32 -9.49
CA PRO A 24 11.02 18.25 -10.08
C PRO A 24 12.37 18.75 -10.54
N ARG A 25 13.34 17.83 -10.59
CA ARG A 25 14.67 18.06 -11.15
C ARG A 25 14.62 18.06 -12.67
N HIS A 26 13.84 17.18 -13.28
CA HIS A 26 13.69 17.11 -14.73
C HIS A 26 12.71 18.19 -15.23
N ASN A 27 12.95 18.67 -16.45
CA ASN A 27 12.13 19.72 -17.04
C ASN A 27 11.04 19.12 -17.96
N TYR A 28 9.78 19.47 -17.71
CA TYR A 28 8.65 19.01 -18.49
C TYR A 28 8.70 19.38 -19.98
N ILE A 29 9.39 20.46 -20.36
CA ILE A 29 9.46 20.91 -21.76
C ILE A 29 10.73 20.43 -22.49
N THR A 30 11.48 19.47 -21.93
CA THR A 30 12.70 18.93 -22.56
C THR A 30 12.53 17.52 -23.12
N GLY A 31 11.31 17.18 -23.56
CA GLY A 31 10.96 15.90 -24.16
C GLY A 31 10.06 15.03 -23.28
N LEU A 32 9.46 14.01 -23.90
CA LEU A 32 8.50 13.10 -23.28
C LEU A 32 9.11 12.35 -22.10
N LYS A 33 10.33 11.82 -22.24
CA LYS A 33 10.98 11.05 -21.17
C LYS A 33 11.27 11.92 -19.95
N ASN A 34 11.72 13.15 -20.16
CA ASN A 34 11.91 14.13 -19.08
C ASN A 34 10.60 14.56 -18.43
N TYR A 35 9.51 14.69 -19.20
CA TYR A 35 8.18 14.91 -18.65
C TYR A 35 7.74 13.77 -17.71
N VAL A 36 7.99 12.51 -18.09
CA VAL A 36 7.69 11.36 -17.24
C VAL A 36 8.51 11.38 -15.97
N LEU A 37 9.83 11.59 -16.08
CA LEU A 37 10.71 11.68 -14.91
C LEU A 37 10.27 12.81 -13.97
N ALA A 38 9.94 13.99 -14.49
CA ALA A 38 9.46 15.11 -13.70
C ALA A 38 8.11 14.82 -13.01
N THR A 39 7.19 14.14 -13.70
CA THR A 39 5.90 13.70 -13.11
C THR A 39 6.12 12.65 -12.01
N LEU A 40 7.03 11.70 -12.20
CA LEU A 40 7.42 10.72 -11.17
C LEU A 40 8.07 11.40 -9.96
N GLU A 41 8.93 12.40 -10.17
CA GLU A 41 9.55 13.19 -9.10
C GLU A 41 8.52 13.91 -8.24
N GLN A 42 7.51 14.51 -8.87
CA GLN A 42 6.37 15.09 -8.14
C GLN A 42 5.57 14.03 -7.38
N LEU A 43 5.33 12.87 -7.98
CA LEU A 43 4.59 11.79 -7.35
C LEU A 43 5.32 11.26 -6.11
N ILE A 44 6.61 10.93 -6.25
CA ILE A 44 7.49 10.47 -5.17
C ILE A 44 7.48 11.49 -4.04
N GLY A 45 7.61 12.77 -4.36
CA GLY A 45 7.60 13.79 -3.33
C GLY A 45 6.26 13.92 -2.60
N ASN A 46 5.12 13.85 -3.31
CA ASN A 46 3.81 13.98 -2.68
C ASN A 46 3.52 12.79 -1.75
N LEU A 47 3.98 11.60 -2.14
CA LEU A 47 3.92 10.38 -1.34
C LEU A 47 4.85 10.42 -0.12
N SER A 48 5.92 11.23 -0.16
CA SER A 48 6.90 11.34 0.94
C SER A 48 6.49 12.36 2.02
N ARG A 49 5.39 13.09 1.83
CA ARG A 49 4.91 14.10 2.80
C ARG A 49 4.06 13.45 3.90
N LEU A 50 4.13 14.01 5.11
CA LEU A 50 3.27 13.60 6.23
C LEU A 50 1.79 13.84 5.95
N ASN A 51 1.47 14.94 5.27
CA ASN A 51 0.12 15.28 4.84
C ASN A 51 -0.01 14.96 3.35
N ILE A 52 -0.62 13.81 3.07
CA ILE A 52 -0.73 13.28 1.71
C ILE A 52 -1.86 14.00 0.96
N ASN A 53 -1.59 14.34 -0.31
CA ASN A 53 -2.57 14.94 -1.21
C ASN A 53 -3.05 13.90 -2.23
N ASP A 54 -4.12 13.19 -1.90
CA ASP A 54 -4.65 12.09 -2.71
C ASP A 54 -5.11 12.53 -4.10
N ASP A 55 -5.70 13.73 -4.22
CA ASP A 55 -6.15 14.24 -5.52
C ASP A 55 -4.97 14.50 -6.46
N MET A 56 -3.88 15.04 -5.92
CA MET A 56 -2.65 15.22 -6.69
C MET A 56 -2.05 13.86 -7.09
N ILE A 57 -1.99 12.89 -6.18
CA ILE A 57 -1.45 11.56 -6.49
C ILE A 57 -2.28 10.86 -7.57
N LYS A 58 -3.61 10.87 -7.46
CA LYS A 58 -4.53 10.33 -8.48
C LYS A 58 -4.31 10.99 -9.84
N PHE A 59 -4.19 12.32 -9.86
CA PHE A 59 -3.93 13.08 -11.09
C PHE A 59 -2.58 12.69 -11.73
N LEU A 60 -1.52 12.60 -10.93
CA LEU A 60 -0.18 12.24 -11.40
C LEU A 60 -0.15 10.80 -11.94
N CYS A 61 -0.74 9.84 -11.23
CA CYS A 61 -0.82 8.44 -11.69
C CYS A 61 -1.61 8.33 -13.01
N SER A 62 -2.76 9.00 -13.11
CA SER A 62 -3.55 9.04 -14.35
C SER A 62 -2.79 9.68 -15.52
N SER A 63 -2.04 10.76 -15.25
CA SER A 63 -1.20 11.42 -16.26
C SER A 63 -0.08 10.51 -16.76
N LEU A 64 0.63 9.83 -15.85
CA LEU A 64 1.67 8.85 -16.19
C LEU A 64 1.10 7.71 -17.03
N TYR A 65 -0.03 7.13 -16.62
CA TYR A 65 -0.71 6.07 -17.35
C TYR A 65 -1.13 6.51 -18.77
N SER A 66 -1.76 7.69 -18.89
CA SER A 66 -2.21 8.21 -20.19
C SER A 66 -1.05 8.44 -21.15
N VAL A 67 0.07 8.98 -20.66
CA VAL A 67 1.27 9.22 -21.45
C VAL A 67 2.00 7.93 -21.82
N ALA A 68 2.00 6.92 -20.94
CA ALA A 68 2.52 5.60 -21.26
C ALA A 68 1.76 4.96 -22.44
N GLN A 69 0.44 5.13 -22.50
CA GLN A 69 -0.40 4.53 -23.54
C GLN A 69 -0.36 5.29 -24.88
N ARG A 70 -0.26 6.62 -24.83
CA ARG A 70 -0.43 7.49 -26.01
C ARG A 70 0.87 8.18 -26.46
N GLY A 71 1.95 8.01 -25.70
CA GLY A 71 3.27 8.54 -26.01
C GLY A 71 3.28 10.05 -26.24
N SER A 72 3.96 10.47 -27.32
CA SER A 72 4.17 11.89 -27.62
C SER A 72 2.88 12.66 -27.88
N ASP A 73 1.82 12.01 -28.37
CA ASP A 73 0.55 12.68 -28.67
C ASP A 73 -0.06 13.25 -27.38
N ARG A 74 -0.16 12.43 -26.31
CA ARG A 74 -0.66 12.91 -25.02
C ARG A 74 0.29 13.92 -24.38
N TYR A 75 1.60 13.73 -24.49
CA TYR A 75 2.57 14.69 -23.98
C TYR A 75 2.36 16.09 -24.56
N PHE A 76 2.21 16.22 -25.88
CA PHE A 76 1.98 17.51 -26.51
C PHE A 76 0.58 18.07 -26.20
N GLU A 77 -0.45 17.23 -26.01
CA GLU A 77 -1.74 17.70 -25.48
C GLU A 77 -1.60 18.35 -24.09
N VAL A 78 -0.88 17.70 -23.18
CA VAL A 78 -0.65 18.25 -21.82
C VAL A 78 0.08 19.59 -21.88
N ILE A 79 1.10 19.73 -22.74
CA ILE A 79 1.78 21.03 -22.91
C ILE A 79 0.79 22.11 -23.35
N LYS A 80 -0.09 21.80 -24.31
CA LYS A 80 -1.12 22.74 -24.79
C LYS A 80 -2.09 23.12 -23.68
N GLU A 81 -2.57 22.14 -22.91
CA GLU A 81 -3.48 22.33 -21.76
C GLU A 81 -2.84 23.25 -20.71
N VAL A 82 -1.60 22.96 -20.30
CA VAL A 82 -0.87 23.76 -19.31
C VAL A 82 -0.62 25.18 -19.81
N HIS A 83 -0.24 25.32 -21.09
CA HIS A 83 0.01 26.64 -21.69
C HIS A 83 -1.27 27.50 -21.73
N GLN A 84 -2.41 26.90 -22.06
CA GLN A 84 -3.71 27.57 -22.03
C GLN A 84 -4.12 28.01 -20.62
N ILE A 85 -3.97 27.11 -19.63
CA ILE A 85 -4.34 27.39 -18.23
C ILE A 85 -3.43 28.46 -17.62
N ALA A 86 -2.14 28.43 -17.93
CA ALA A 86 -1.15 29.34 -17.38
C ALA A 86 -1.13 30.73 -18.05
N CYS A 87 -1.95 30.96 -19.09
CA CYS A 87 -2.00 32.21 -19.87
C CYS A 87 -0.62 32.70 -20.31
N ILE A 88 0.22 31.78 -20.80
CA ILE A 88 1.59 32.09 -21.23
C ILE A 88 1.53 32.89 -22.54
N GLU A 89 2.20 34.03 -22.61
CA GLU A 89 2.18 34.92 -23.80
C GLU A 89 3.04 34.40 -24.96
N GLU A 90 3.94 33.45 -24.71
CA GLU A 90 4.79 32.85 -25.75
C GLU A 90 3.96 32.08 -26.79
N ASN A 91 4.43 32.04 -28.04
CA ASN A 91 3.76 31.30 -29.09
C ASN A 91 3.90 29.77 -28.87
N LEU A 92 2.79 29.12 -28.52
CA LEU A 92 2.70 27.67 -28.28
C LEU A 92 3.26 26.81 -29.42
N GLU A 93 3.05 27.21 -30.68
CA GLU A 93 3.55 26.43 -31.81
C GLU A 93 5.08 26.53 -31.95
N ASP A 94 5.67 27.67 -31.60
CA ASP A 94 7.12 27.84 -31.58
C ASP A 94 7.76 26.98 -30.48
N ILE A 95 7.11 26.90 -29.31
CA ILE A 95 7.52 26.03 -28.21
C ILE A 95 7.47 24.56 -28.65
N ILE A 96 6.33 24.09 -29.17
CA ILE A 96 6.17 22.69 -29.60
C ILE A 96 7.18 22.35 -30.69
N THR A 97 7.37 23.23 -31.67
CA THR A 97 8.34 23.03 -32.74
C THR A 97 9.77 22.94 -32.20
N LYS A 98 10.14 23.82 -31.26
CA LYS A 98 11.45 23.77 -30.59
C LYS A 98 11.65 22.46 -29.83
N ILE A 99 10.64 21.99 -29.12
CA ILE A 99 10.70 20.72 -28.38
C ILE A 99 10.90 19.55 -29.36
N LYS A 100 10.08 19.46 -30.41
CA LYS A 100 10.18 18.41 -31.43
C LYS A 100 11.56 18.39 -32.07
N ASN A 101 12.11 19.55 -32.43
CA ASN A 101 13.41 19.62 -33.10
C ASN A 101 14.59 19.34 -32.16
N THR A 102 14.53 19.82 -30.92
CA THR A 102 15.67 19.74 -29.98
C THR A 102 15.71 18.42 -29.21
N TYR A 103 14.54 17.85 -28.91
CA TYR A 103 14.38 16.71 -28.00
C TYR A 103 13.68 15.50 -28.65
N GLN A 104 13.75 15.35 -29.98
CA GLN A 104 13.15 14.22 -30.71
C GLN A 104 13.52 12.84 -30.17
N ASN A 105 14.73 12.68 -29.62
CA ASN A 105 15.22 11.41 -29.10
C ASN A 105 14.92 11.22 -27.59
N ASN A 106 14.36 12.23 -26.91
CA ASN A 106 13.96 12.15 -25.51
C ASN A 106 12.52 11.62 -25.42
N THR A 107 12.34 10.39 -25.89
CA THR A 107 11.08 9.65 -25.86
C THR A 107 11.22 8.44 -24.95
N LEU A 108 10.07 7.87 -24.54
CA LEU A 108 10.06 6.54 -23.93
C LEU A 108 10.30 5.48 -25.01
N THR A 109 10.99 4.41 -24.65
CA THR A 109 10.97 3.17 -25.42
C THR A 109 9.71 2.37 -25.14
N ASP A 110 9.35 1.42 -26.01
CA ASP A 110 8.19 0.56 -25.79
C ASP A 110 8.26 -0.23 -24.46
N PRO A 111 9.40 -0.84 -24.07
CA PRO A 111 9.53 -1.48 -22.76
C PRO A 111 9.35 -0.51 -21.57
N GLU A 112 9.90 0.70 -21.65
CA GLU A 112 9.74 1.73 -20.62
C GLU A 112 8.27 2.12 -20.44
N ALA A 113 7.54 2.28 -21.54
CA ALA A 113 6.12 2.63 -21.51
C ALA A 113 5.26 1.55 -20.84
N ILE A 114 5.56 0.26 -21.06
CA ILE A 114 4.81 -0.84 -20.43
C ILE A 114 5.02 -0.84 -18.91
N ILE A 115 6.28 -0.72 -18.45
CA ILE A 115 6.60 -0.64 -17.00
C ILE A 115 5.91 0.56 -16.36
N LEU A 116 5.99 1.72 -17.01
CA LEU A 116 5.35 2.93 -16.52
C LEU A 116 3.83 2.76 -16.40
N SER A 117 3.21 2.16 -17.41
CA SER A 117 1.77 1.89 -17.42
C SER A 117 1.36 0.96 -16.29
N GLU A 118 2.07 -0.15 -16.09
CA GLU A 118 1.79 -1.12 -15.03
C GLU A 118 1.84 -0.44 -13.67
N ILE A 119 2.98 0.20 -13.33
CA ILE A 119 3.18 0.84 -12.03
C ILE A 119 2.19 1.98 -11.78
N ALA A 120 1.95 2.84 -12.79
CA ALA A 120 0.99 3.93 -12.66
C ALA A 120 -0.44 3.39 -12.42
N SER A 121 -0.80 2.29 -13.08
CA SER A 121 -2.10 1.64 -12.88
C SER A 121 -2.23 1.00 -11.50
N MET A 122 -1.18 0.32 -11.00
CA MET A 122 -1.16 -0.27 -9.66
C MET A 122 -1.38 0.80 -8.59
N ASN A 123 -0.64 1.91 -8.67
CA ASN A 123 -0.78 3.03 -7.73
C ASN A 123 -2.17 3.68 -7.81
N TYR A 124 -2.74 3.82 -9.01
CA TYR A 124 -4.09 4.37 -9.16
C TYR A 124 -5.17 3.42 -8.61
N ASN A 125 -5.00 2.11 -8.84
CA ASN A 125 -5.94 1.07 -8.40
C ASN A 125 -6.01 0.96 -6.87
N GLU A 126 -4.96 1.37 -6.14
CA GLU A 126 -5.00 1.46 -4.68
C GLU A 126 -6.15 2.36 -4.19
N TYR A 127 -6.49 3.42 -4.93
CA TYR A 127 -7.66 4.25 -4.61
C TYR A 127 -8.99 3.63 -5.06
N LEU A 128 -8.99 2.85 -6.14
CA LEU A 128 -10.21 2.28 -6.71
C LEU A 128 -10.70 1.05 -5.95
N MET A 129 -9.77 0.27 -5.38
CA MET A 129 -10.06 -1.05 -4.83
C MET A 129 -10.27 -1.07 -3.32
N LYS A 130 -9.89 0.00 -2.60
CA LYS A 130 -10.01 0.07 -1.14
C LYS A 130 -11.40 0.50 -0.71
N GLY A 131 -11.94 -0.19 0.30
CA GLY A 131 -13.23 0.17 0.90
C GLY A 131 -13.10 1.23 2.01
N ASP A 132 -14.26 1.66 2.54
CA ASP A 132 -14.41 2.69 3.58
C ASP A 132 -13.54 2.52 4.85
N TYR A 133 -13.08 1.30 5.12
CA TYR A 133 -12.36 0.92 6.33
C TYR A 133 -10.90 0.50 6.09
N GLN A 134 -10.41 0.64 4.86
CA GLN A 134 -9.01 0.38 4.50
C GLN A 134 -8.31 1.69 4.15
N ARG A 135 -7.01 1.74 4.45
CA ARG A 135 -6.13 2.84 4.04
C ARG A 135 -5.47 2.48 2.70
N CYS A 136 -4.98 3.49 1.99
CA CYS A 136 -4.02 3.25 0.90
C CYS A 136 -2.64 2.93 1.49
N ASP A 137 -1.91 2.02 0.84
CA ASP A 137 -0.52 1.73 1.16
C ASP A 137 0.42 2.72 0.44
N TYR A 138 0.52 3.91 1.03
CA TYR A 138 1.36 4.98 0.47
C TYR A 138 2.84 4.62 0.43
N SER A 139 3.30 3.74 1.33
CA SER A 139 4.68 3.25 1.33
C SER A 139 4.93 2.41 0.09
N ALA A 140 4.07 1.43 -0.20
CA ALA A 140 4.16 0.63 -1.42
C ALA A 140 4.09 1.49 -2.70
N MET A 141 3.18 2.47 -2.74
CA MET A 141 3.06 3.39 -3.86
C MET A 141 4.34 4.22 -4.07
N LEU A 142 4.98 4.66 -2.99
CA LEU A 142 6.25 5.38 -3.03
C LEU A 142 7.37 4.50 -3.57
N THR A 143 7.48 3.26 -3.07
CA THR A 143 8.49 2.29 -3.50
C THR A 143 8.35 1.96 -4.98
N LEU A 144 7.12 1.72 -5.46
CA LEU A 144 6.83 1.47 -6.87
C LEU A 144 7.15 2.69 -7.74
N SER A 145 6.81 3.89 -7.29
CA SER A 145 7.13 5.13 -8.01
C SER A 145 8.64 5.35 -8.13
N LYS A 146 9.40 5.04 -7.07
CA LYS A 146 10.88 5.08 -7.08
C LYS A 146 11.47 4.03 -8.02
N LEU A 147 10.92 2.82 -8.06
CA LEU A 147 11.32 1.80 -9.03
C LEU A 147 11.14 2.31 -10.46
N ALA A 148 9.94 2.80 -10.80
CA ALA A 148 9.66 3.35 -12.11
C ALA A 148 10.66 4.45 -12.47
N TYR A 149 10.89 5.40 -11.56
CA TYR A 149 11.87 6.47 -11.77
C TYR A 149 13.26 5.94 -12.09
N GLN A 150 13.76 4.98 -11.32
CA GLN A 150 15.10 4.41 -11.53
C GLN A 150 15.21 3.66 -12.86
N ILE A 151 14.21 2.87 -13.23
CA ILE A 151 14.18 2.14 -14.51
C ILE A 151 14.17 3.11 -15.69
N ILE A 152 13.26 4.10 -15.67
CA ILE A 152 13.15 5.08 -16.75
C ILE A 152 14.45 5.90 -16.86
N LEU A 153 15.04 6.30 -15.73
CA LEU A 153 16.28 7.07 -15.72
C LEU A 153 17.46 6.28 -16.32
N GLN A 154 17.60 5.00 -15.99
CA GLN A 154 18.64 4.12 -16.55
C GLN A 154 18.42 3.83 -18.04
N GLY A 155 17.16 3.74 -18.44
CA GLY A 155 16.73 3.41 -19.77
C GLY A 155 16.64 1.91 -20.01
N LEU A 156 15.72 1.51 -20.89
CA LEU A 156 15.43 0.11 -21.15
C LEU A 156 15.21 -0.14 -22.64
N ASP A 157 15.90 -1.13 -23.21
CA ASP A 157 15.85 -1.48 -24.63
C ASP A 157 15.26 -2.88 -24.89
N ARG A 158 14.91 -3.61 -23.83
CA ARG A 158 14.38 -4.99 -23.88
C ARG A 158 13.11 -5.12 -23.06
N TYR A 159 12.20 -5.97 -23.52
CA TYR A 159 10.98 -6.29 -22.79
C TYR A 159 11.30 -7.04 -21.49
N VAL A 160 10.49 -6.78 -20.47
CA VAL A 160 10.58 -7.37 -19.13
C VAL A 160 9.30 -8.16 -18.89
N ASP A 161 9.43 -9.35 -18.32
CA ASP A 161 8.27 -10.15 -17.86
C ASP A 161 8.11 -10.09 -16.33
N HIS A 162 9.22 -9.94 -15.62
CA HIS A 162 9.26 -10.04 -14.17
C HIS A 162 10.24 -9.05 -13.56
N ILE A 163 9.83 -8.39 -12.48
CA ILE A 163 10.64 -7.48 -11.67
C ILE A 163 10.63 -7.99 -10.23
N GLU A 164 11.79 -8.31 -9.68
CA GLU A 164 11.90 -8.57 -8.24
C GLU A 164 12.43 -7.33 -7.55
N MET A 165 11.70 -6.87 -6.53
CA MET A 165 12.06 -5.73 -5.70
C MET A 165 12.43 -6.24 -4.30
N PHE A 166 13.61 -5.88 -3.83
CA PHE A 166 14.03 -6.14 -2.45
C PHE A 166 13.79 -4.90 -1.61
N VAL A 167 12.86 -5.02 -0.67
CA VAL A 167 12.35 -3.88 0.09
C VAL A 167 12.60 -4.11 1.59
N ASP A 168 13.24 -3.11 2.21
CA ASP A 168 13.56 -3.08 3.63
C ASP A 168 12.51 -2.30 4.41
N THR A 169 12.76 -2.10 5.72
CA THR A 169 11.89 -1.37 6.65
C THR A 169 11.41 -0.03 6.07
N ASP A 170 10.16 0.31 6.35
CA ASP A 170 9.46 1.53 5.91
C ASP A 170 9.30 1.65 4.38
N GLY A 171 9.35 0.52 3.66
CA GLY A 171 9.21 0.48 2.19
C GLY A 171 10.45 0.98 1.44
N LEU A 172 11.62 0.97 2.08
CA LEU A 172 12.87 1.39 1.44
C LEU A 172 13.28 0.38 0.36
N LEU A 173 13.25 0.80 -0.91
CA LEU A 173 13.75 -0.01 -2.02
C LEU A 173 15.29 -0.16 -1.93
N SER A 174 15.76 -1.32 -1.49
CA SER A 174 17.20 -1.60 -1.36
C SER A 174 17.85 -1.95 -2.69
N SER A 175 17.18 -2.80 -3.47
CA SER A 175 17.64 -3.22 -4.80
C SER A 175 16.50 -3.82 -5.62
N TRP A 176 16.72 -4.00 -6.92
CA TRP A 176 15.78 -4.68 -7.82
C TRP A 176 16.54 -5.39 -8.93
N LYS A 177 15.86 -6.35 -9.58
CA LYS A 177 16.35 -7.03 -10.78
C LYS A 177 15.23 -7.20 -11.80
N LEU A 178 15.62 -7.33 -13.06
CA LEU A 178 14.73 -7.54 -14.19
C LEU A 178 15.04 -8.88 -14.82
N ASP A 179 14.00 -9.68 -15.03
CA ASP A 179 14.04 -10.78 -15.97
C ASP A 179 13.46 -10.31 -17.31
N TYR A 180 14.17 -10.66 -18.36
CA TYR A 180 13.90 -10.14 -19.69
C TYR A 180 13.15 -11.16 -20.54
N ALA A 181 12.14 -10.66 -21.24
CA ALA A 181 11.39 -11.41 -22.23
C ALA A 181 11.98 -11.27 -23.63
N GLU A 182 11.82 -12.30 -24.45
CA GLU A 182 12.16 -12.23 -25.89
C GLU A 182 11.15 -11.41 -26.69
N LYS A 183 9.92 -11.26 -26.19
CA LYS A 183 8.79 -10.61 -26.87
C LYS A 183 8.07 -9.68 -25.91
N LYS A 184 7.29 -8.76 -26.48
CA LYS A 184 6.40 -7.88 -25.74
C LYS A 184 5.40 -8.70 -24.93
N ASN A 185 5.29 -8.37 -23.65
CA ASN A 185 4.24 -8.83 -22.76
C ASN A 185 3.32 -7.66 -22.41
N ASP A 186 2.03 -7.96 -22.27
CA ASP A 186 1.04 -6.94 -21.96
C ASP A 186 1.00 -6.58 -20.47
N ASN A 187 1.43 -7.52 -19.60
CA ASN A 187 1.50 -7.34 -18.15
C ASN A 187 2.91 -7.69 -17.66
N ILE A 188 3.33 -7.03 -16.59
CA ILE A 188 4.61 -7.28 -15.92
C ILE A 188 4.34 -7.76 -14.49
N TRP A 189 4.91 -8.90 -14.12
CA TRP A 189 4.82 -9.35 -12.74
C TRP A 189 5.82 -8.61 -11.87
N ILE A 190 5.36 -7.97 -10.81
CA ILE A 190 6.23 -7.32 -9.82
C ILE A 190 6.17 -8.14 -8.52
N GLU A 191 7.29 -8.72 -8.14
CA GLU A 191 7.45 -9.47 -6.90
C GLU A 191 8.06 -8.58 -5.81
N TRP A 192 7.37 -8.50 -4.68
CA TRP A 192 7.83 -7.80 -3.49
C TRP A 192 8.54 -8.76 -2.53
N VAL A 193 9.86 -8.68 -2.48
CA VAL A 193 10.71 -9.47 -1.58
C VAL A 193 11.03 -8.64 -0.34
N ALA A 194 10.29 -8.87 0.74
CA ALA A 194 10.51 -8.21 2.02
C ALA A 194 11.78 -8.73 2.73
N LEU A 195 12.72 -7.82 3.03
CA LEU A 195 13.92 -8.08 3.83
C LEU A 195 13.60 -8.05 5.34
N ASP A 196 12.74 -7.12 5.76
CA ASP A 196 12.14 -7.09 7.09
C ASP A 196 10.70 -7.65 7.02
N LYS A 197 10.52 -8.86 7.55
CA LYS A 197 9.23 -9.55 7.56
C LYS A 197 8.23 -8.94 8.53
N VAL A 198 8.68 -8.41 9.65
CA VAL A 198 7.78 -7.81 10.63
C VAL A 198 7.23 -6.51 10.06
N ASP A 199 8.09 -5.67 9.48
CA ASP A 199 7.65 -4.43 8.84
C ASP A 199 6.68 -4.70 7.67
N PHE A 200 6.98 -5.70 6.84
CA PHE A 200 6.10 -6.11 5.74
C PHE A 200 4.70 -6.55 6.21
N TYR A 201 4.58 -7.41 7.22
CA TYR A 201 3.27 -7.78 7.72
C TYR A 201 2.59 -6.62 8.46
N TYR A 202 3.38 -5.75 9.11
CA TYR A 202 2.84 -4.56 9.75
C TYR A 202 2.20 -3.62 8.72
N SER A 203 2.82 -3.39 7.55
CA SER A 203 2.21 -2.56 6.50
C SER A 203 0.89 -3.15 6.01
N ILE A 204 0.81 -4.47 5.83
CA ILE A 204 -0.45 -5.17 5.46
C ILE A 204 -1.53 -4.91 6.51
N TYR A 205 -1.21 -5.06 7.81
CA TYR A 205 -2.18 -4.80 8.88
C TYR A 205 -2.51 -3.31 9.03
N HIS A 206 -1.54 -2.42 8.86
CA HIS A 206 -1.75 -0.98 8.91
C HIS A 206 -2.72 -0.52 7.83
N THR A 207 -2.59 -1.08 6.63
CA THR A 207 -3.45 -0.81 5.47
C THR A 207 -4.85 -1.41 5.63
N ASN A 208 -4.96 -2.66 6.07
CA ASN A 208 -6.24 -3.40 6.06
C ASN A 208 -6.99 -3.39 7.41
N CYS A 209 -6.30 -3.11 8.51
CA CYS A 209 -6.81 -3.25 9.87
C CYS A 209 -6.69 -1.94 10.68
N GLY A 210 -6.94 -0.78 10.05
CA GLY A 210 -6.74 0.54 10.66
C GLY A 210 -7.61 0.88 11.88
N GLY A 211 -8.53 0.01 12.30
CA GLY A 211 -9.29 0.09 13.54
C GLY A 211 -8.63 -0.59 14.74
N LEU A 212 -7.63 -1.44 14.52
CA LEU A 212 -6.84 -2.08 15.59
C LEU A 212 -5.86 -1.08 16.20
N SER A 213 -5.41 -1.36 17.42
CA SER A 213 -4.31 -0.59 18.02
C SER A 213 -2.97 -0.89 17.31
N GLU A 214 -2.03 0.06 17.35
CA GLU A 214 -0.68 -0.13 16.78
C GLU A 214 0.02 -1.35 17.37
N ASN A 215 -0.06 -1.53 18.69
CA ASN A 215 0.50 -2.70 19.37
C ASN A 215 -0.10 -4.02 18.85
N SER A 216 -1.42 -4.06 18.65
CA SER A 216 -2.06 -5.25 18.09
C SER A 216 -1.58 -5.53 16.66
N MET A 217 -1.45 -4.51 15.82
CA MET A 217 -0.94 -4.68 14.45
C MET A 217 0.51 -5.20 14.45
N LEU A 218 1.36 -4.70 15.35
CA LEU A 218 2.75 -5.19 15.53
C LEU A 218 2.80 -6.63 16.05
N ASP A 219 1.93 -6.99 17.00
CA ASP A 219 1.82 -8.35 17.52
C ASP A 219 1.34 -9.33 16.44
N LEU A 220 0.39 -8.92 15.60
CA LEU A 220 -0.06 -9.70 14.45
C LEU A 220 1.06 -9.86 13.41
N ALA A 221 1.78 -8.78 13.11
CA ALA A 221 2.89 -8.80 12.17
C ALA A 221 4.04 -9.72 12.63
N SER A 222 4.34 -9.67 13.93
CA SER A 222 5.29 -10.58 14.57
C SER A 222 4.83 -12.04 14.52
N ALA A 223 3.53 -12.28 14.70
CA ALA A 223 2.97 -13.62 14.62
C ALA A 223 3.04 -14.18 13.20
N ASP A 224 2.68 -13.39 12.18
CA ASP A 224 2.74 -13.79 10.77
C ASP A 224 4.20 -14.01 10.30
N SER A 225 5.16 -13.19 10.74
CA SER A 225 6.58 -13.38 10.39
C SER A 225 7.17 -14.68 10.95
N VAL A 226 6.74 -15.09 12.15
CA VAL A 226 7.08 -16.39 12.72
C VAL A 226 6.31 -17.52 12.03
N ALA A 227 5.04 -17.29 11.67
CA ALA A 227 4.22 -18.28 11.00
C ALA A 227 4.76 -18.66 9.61
N GLU A 228 5.27 -17.71 8.84
CA GLU A 228 5.86 -17.93 7.51
C GLU A 228 7.05 -18.93 7.57
N GLN A 229 7.79 -18.94 8.69
CA GLN A 229 8.90 -19.90 8.89
C GLN A 229 8.42 -21.35 8.99
N PHE A 230 7.15 -21.60 9.34
CA PHE A 230 6.59 -22.96 9.34
C PHE A 230 6.34 -23.50 7.94
N GLU A 231 6.12 -22.62 6.94
CA GLU A 231 5.76 -23.01 5.58
C GLU A 231 7.01 -23.27 4.71
N LYS A 232 8.12 -22.57 5.00
CA LYS A 232 9.34 -22.59 4.16
C LYS A 232 10.35 -23.67 4.52
N GLU A 233 10.22 -24.31 5.67
CA GLU A 233 11.11 -25.38 6.10
C GLU A 233 10.30 -26.52 6.72
N ASP A 234 10.96 -27.64 7.01
CA ASP A 234 10.47 -28.70 7.88
C ASP A 234 10.33 -28.17 9.35
N GLY A 235 9.61 -27.04 9.51
CA GLY A 235 9.65 -26.03 10.58
C GLY A 235 9.20 -26.52 11.95
N ARG A 236 8.96 -27.82 12.07
CA ARG A 236 8.77 -28.53 13.34
C ARG A 236 10.05 -28.59 14.17
N LYS A 237 11.22 -28.31 13.58
CA LYS A 237 12.52 -28.34 14.27
C LYS A 237 12.95 -27.00 14.89
N THR A 238 12.34 -25.89 14.48
CA THR A 238 12.89 -24.55 14.75
C THR A 238 12.01 -23.69 15.66
N VAL A 239 10.67 -23.73 15.51
CA VAL A 239 9.76 -22.90 16.34
C VAL A 239 8.47 -23.67 16.69
N SER A 240 7.83 -23.34 17.82
CA SER A 240 6.56 -23.93 18.27
C SER A 240 5.36 -23.08 17.82
N TYR A 241 4.25 -23.72 17.42
CA TYR A 241 2.97 -23.04 17.15
C TYR A 241 2.46 -22.21 18.34
N ASN A 242 2.94 -22.49 19.55
CA ASN A 242 2.58 -21.74 20.75
C ASN A 242 2.76 -20.23 20.59
N MET A 243 3.88 -19.77 20.02
CA MET A 243 4.21 -18.35 19.98
C MET A 243 3.20 -17.54 19.14
N PRO A 244 3.04 -17.81 17.82
CA PRO A 244 2.07 -17.08 17.02
C PRO A 244 0.64 -17.31 17.51
N PHE A 245 0.30 -18.53 17.96
CA PHE A 245 -1.03 -18.80 18.51
C PHE A 245 -1.35 -17.91 19.72
N LYS A 246 -0.40 -17.73 20.65
CA LYS A 246 -0.56 -16.84 21.80
C LYS A 246 -0.74 -15.39 21.38
N GLN A 247 0.06 -14.91 20.45
CA GLN A 247 -0.01 -13.53 19.97
C GLN A 247 -1.36 -13.24 19.30
N TYR A 248 -1.79 -14.07 18.35
CA TYR A 248 -3.11 -13.91 17.74
C TYR A 248 -4.24 -13.93 18.77
N CYS A 249 -4.21 -14.86 19.73
CA CYS A 249 -5.22 -14.91 20.80
C CYS A 249 -5.16 -13.69 21.73
N GLY A 250 -3.96 -13.18 22.03
CA GLY A 250 -3.77 -11.96 22.81
C GLY A 250 -4.43 -10.77 22.12
N VAL A 251 -4.19 -10.60 20.83
CA VAL A 251 -4.81 -9.55 20.01
C VAL A 251 -6.33 -9.70 19.97
N ILE A 252 -6.85 -10.91 19.72
CA ILE A 252 -8.31 -11.16 19.75
C ILE A 252 -8.90 -10.74 21.10
N GLU A 253 -8.27 -11.13 22.21
CA GLU A 253 -8.78 -10.81 23.54
C GLU A 253 -8.74 -9.32 23.84
N GLN A 254 -7.65 -8.63 23.50
CA GLN A 254 -7.51 -7.19 23.68
C GLN A 254 -8.55 -6.42 22.85
N GLU A 255 -8.57 -6.67 21.55
CA GLU A 255 -9.37 -5.88 20.60
C GLU A 255 -10.88 -6.11 20.79
N ILE A 256 -11.28 -7.32 21.19
CA ILE A 256 -12.68 -7.60 21.56
C ILE A 256 -13.07 -6.93 22.88
N ASN A 257 -12.17 -6.86 23.86
CA ASN A 257 -12.42 -6.10 25.08
C ASN A 257 -12.62 -4.61 24.77
N GLU A 258 -11.85 -4.05 23.83
CA GLU A 258 -12.06 -2.68 23.36
C GLU A 258 -13.43 -2.52 22.67
N ILE A 259 -13.85 -3.47 21.83
CA ILE A 259 -15.20 -3.48 21.24
C ILE A 259 -16.29 -3.47 22.31
N ILE A 260 -16.13 -4.25 23.39
CA ILE A 260 -17.06 -4.24 24.54
C ILE A 260 -17.15 -2.83 25.15
N GLN A 261 -16.01 -2.15 25.31
CA GLN A 261 -15.98 -0.78 25.85
C GLN A 261 -16.62 0.24 24.91
N LEU A 262 -16.48 0.07 23.60
CA LEU A 262 -17.06 0.94 22.59
C LEU A 262 -18.57 0.72 22.38
N SER A 263 -19.07 -0.50 22.62
CA SER A 263 -20.47 -0.87 22.40
C SER A 263 -21.45 -0.09 23.29
N ASP A 264 -22.65 0.21 22.82
CA ASP A 264 -23.68 0.89 23.63
C ASP A 264 -24.41 -0.09 24.56
N ILE A 265 -23.73 -0.50 25.64
CA ILE A 265 -24.21 -1.50 26.60
C ILE A 265 -24.22 -0.94 28.02
N LYS A 266 -25.27 -1.24 28.78
CA LYS A 266 -25.38 -0.93 30.21
C LYS A 266 -24.52 -1.90 31.02
N ASN A 267 -23.88 -1.41 32.09
CA ASN A 267 -23.02 -2.20 32.99
C ASN A 267 -21.79 -2.82 32.29
N LYS A 268 -21.01 -1.98 31.59
CA LYS A 268 -19.73 -2.40 31.01
C LYS A 268 -18.77 -2.89 32.11
N PRO A 269 -17.99 -3.95 31.87
CA PRO A 269 -16.91 -4.34 32.77
C PRO A 269 -15.92 -3.18 32.94
N THR A 270 -15.45 -2.97 34.17
CA THR A 270 -14.39 -1.98 34.46
C THR A 270 -12.98 -2.55 34.30
N GLN A 271 -12.87 -3.88 34.21
CA GLN A 271 -11.63 -4.60 34.04
C GLN A 271 -11.65 -5.41 32.74
N HIS A 272 -10.46 -5.71 32.24
CA HIS A 272 -10.26 -6.61 31.10
C HIS A 272 -10.84 -7.99 31.40
N LEU A 273 -11.73 -8.47 30.53
CA LEU A 273 -12.31 -9.80 30.63
C LEU A 273 -11.39 -10.83 29.99
N MET A 274 -11.05 -11.88 30.75
CA MET A 274 -10.39 -13.06 30.20
C MET A 274 -11.34 -13.81 29.26
N TRP A 275 -10.79 -14.56 28.30
CA TRP A 275 -11.52 -15.23 27.22
C TRP A 275 -12.87 -15.87 27.59
N TYR A 276 -12.94 -16.59 28.71
CA TYR A 276 -14.17 -17.25 29.16
C TYR A 276 -15.28 -16.24 29.49
N ASP A 277 -14.97 -15.22 30.26
CA ASP A 277 -15.93 -14.18 30.64
C ASP A 277 -16.24 -13.27 29.46
N MET A 278 -15.23 -12.96 28.64
CA MET A 278 -15.37 -12.18 27.42
C MET A 278 -16.39 -12.81 26.45
N LYS A 279 -16.23 -14.10 26.10
CA LYS A 279 -17.16 -14.78 25.18
C LYS A 279 -18.57 -14.91 25.76
N LYS A 280 -18.69 -15.07 27.08
CA LYS A 280 -19.99 -15.13 27.76
C LYS A 280 -20.68 -13.77 27.72
N PHE A 281 -19.95 -12.71 28.03
CA PHE A 281 -20.46 -11.34 28.04
C PHE A 281 -20.98 -10.91 26.66
N ILE A 282 -20.22 -11.20 25.60
CA ILE A 282 -20.61 -10.93 24.20
C ILE A 282 -21.93 -11.61 23.86
N LYS A 283 -22.07 -12.88 24.22
CA LYS A 283 -23.27 -13.67 23.95
C LYS A 283 -24.48 -13.15 24.70
N GLU A 284 -24.33 -12.84 25.99
CA GLU A 284 -25.42 -12.36 26.85
C GLU A 284 -25.92 -10.97 26.44
N ASN A 285 -25.01 -10.07 26.05
CA ASN A 285 -25.34 -8.72 25.64
C ASN A 285 -25.59 -8.57 24.13
N LYS A 286 -25.51 -9.67 23.36
CA LYS A 286 -25.75 -9.70 21.91
C LYS A 286 -24.92 -8.65 21.15
N ILE A 287 -23.65 -8.48 21.53
CA ILE A 287 -22.72 -7.60 20.81
C ILE A 287 -22.63 -8.07 19.37
N ARG A 288 -22.89 -7.15 18.44
CA ARG A 288 -22.84 -7.42 17.01
C ARG A 288 -21.46 -7.08 16.48
N PHE A 289 -20.90 -8.00 15.73
CA PHE A 289 -19.73 -7.79 14.90
C PHE A 289 -20.21 -7.66 13.46
N ILE A 290 -19.40 -7.05 12.61
CA ILE A 290 -19.61 -7.11 11.17
C ILE A 290 -19.64 -8.59 10.75
N GLU A 291 -20.65 -8.94 9.95
CA GLU A 291 -20.84 -10.31 9.49
C GLU A 291 -19.76 -10.68 8.49
N GLY A 292 -19.18 -11.87 8.66
CA GLY A 292 -18.23 -12.46 7.72
C GLY A 292 -18.67 -13.86 7.31
N THR A 293 -17.75 -14.61 6.69
CA THR A 293 -18.00 -16.01 6.27
C THR A 293 -18.01 -17.02 7.44
N PHE A 294 -17.92 -16.54 8.67
CA PHE A 294 -17.98 -17.34 9.90
C PHE A 294 -18.70 -16.60 11.03
N SER A 295 -19.13 -17.36 12.04
CA SER A 295 -19.71 -16.80 13.26
C SER A 295 -18.64 -16.47 14.29
N PHE A 296 -18.55 -15.20 14.73
CA PHE A 296 -17.67 -14.77 15.83
C PHE A 296 -17.86 -15.58 17.11
N ASN A 297 -19.13 -15.86 17.47
CA ASN A 297 -19.41 -16.69 18.64
C ASN A 297 -18.84 -18.10 18.51
N LYS A 298 -18.91 -18.71 17.31
CA LYS A 298 -18.31 -20.02 17.06
C LYS A 298 -16.79 -19.94 17.15
N MET A 299 -16.16 -18.95 16.52
CA MET A 299 -14.71 -18.72 16.59
C MET A 299 -14.23 -18.63 18.04
N LEU A 300 -14.90 -17.82 18.88
CA LEU A 300 -14.55 -17.69 20.30
C LEU A 300 -14.68 -19.01 21.08
N GLN A 301 -15.60 -19.90 20.70
CA GLN A 301 -15.71 -21.22 21.32
C GLN A 301 -14.61 -22.17 20.83
N ASP A 302 -14.38 -22.21 19.52
CA ASP A 302 -13.43 -23.14 18.88
C ASP A 302 -11.98 -22.86 19.33
N LEU A 303 -11.65 -21.58 19.57
CA LEU A 303 -10.32 -21.16 20.03
C LEU A 303 -10.14 -21.17 21.56
N TYR A 304 -11.21 -21.27 22.35
CA TYR A 304 -11.13 -21.16 23.82
C TYR A 304 -10.24 -22.23 24.47
N TRP A 305 -10.48 -23.51 24.16
CA TRP A 305 -9.71 -24.59 24.76
C TRP A 305 -8.24 -24.55 24.35
N PRO A 306 -7.88 -24.43 23.05
CA PRO A 306 -6.49 -24.25 22.63
C PRO A 306 -5.81 -23.03 23.26
N ARG A 307 -6.51 -21.89 23.37
CA ARG A 307 -5.97 -20.70 24.02
C ARG A 307 -5.60 -20.97 25.47
N ASN A 308 -6.47 -21.63 26.24
CA ASN A 308 -6.18 -21.96 27.63
C ASN A 308 -4.98 -22.91 27.77
N LEU A 309 -4.90 -23.95 26.93
CA LEU A 309 -3.73 -24.84 26.90
C LEU A 309 -2.44 -24.03 26.72
N SER A 310 -2.44 -23.14 25.72
CA SER A 310 -1.28 -22.31 25.43
C SER A 310 -0.90 -21.41 26.61
N SER A 311 -1.88 -20.76 27.25
CA SER A 311 -1.67 -19.92 28.44
C SER A 311 -1.04 -20.69 29.61
N HIS A 312 -1.33 -21.98 29.75
CA HIS A 312 -0.72 -22.85 30.78
C HIS A 312 0.63 -23.47 30.36
N GLY A 313 1.17 -23.07 29.20
CA GLY A 313 2.46 -23.55 28.71
C GLY A 313 2.38 -24.89 27.98
N GLU A 314 1.18 -25.43 27.76
CA GLU A 314 0.99 -26.66 27.00
C GLU A 314 1.24 -26.42 25.50
N LYS A 315 1.60 -27.49 24.79
CA LYS A 315 1.95 -27.42 23.37
C LYS A 315 0.70 -27.32 22.49
N ILE A 316 0.69 -26.33 21.61
CA ILE A 316 -0.26 -26.20 20.50
C ILE A 316 0.21 -27.11 19.36
N MET A 317 -0.69 -27.98 18.93
CA MET A 317 -0.54 -28.88 17.80
C MET A 317 -1.06 -28.22 16.52
N LYS A 318 -0.62 -28.73 15.37
CA LYS A 318 -1.00 -28.20 14.06
C LYS A 318 -2.52 -28.07 13.88
N GLU A 319 -3.29 -29.09 14.25
CA GLU A 319 -4.76 -29.06 14.13
C GLU A 319 -5.41 -27.91 14.93
N GLN A 320 -4.85 -27.56 16.08
CA GLN A 320 -5.33 -26.43 16.89
C GLN A 320 -4.93 -25.11 16.26
N TYR A 321 -3.73 -25.02 15.70
CA TYR A 321 -3.25 -23.85 14.99
C TYR A 321 -4.04 -23.60 13.69
N ASP A 322 -4.29 -24.66 12.90
CA ASP A 322 -5.03 -24.61 11.65
C ASP A 322 -6.48 -24.10 11.86
N LYS A 323 -7.07 -24.33 13.04
CA LYS A 323 -8.37 -23.72 13.40
C LYS A 323 -8.29 -22.20 13.53
N LEU A 324 -7.20 -21.66 14.05
CA LEU A 324 -6.99 -20.21 14.11
C LEU A 324 -6.75 -19.65 12.70
N VAL A 325 -5.86 -20.30 11.94
CA VAL A 325 -5.56 -19.94 10.55
C VAL A 325 -6.85 -19.91 9.71
N TYR A 326 -7.73 -20.89 9.88
CA TYR A 326 -9.05 -20.93 9.22
C TYR A 326 -9.85 -19.62 9.38
N TYR A 327 -9.80 -18.99 10.57
CA TYR A 327 -10.48 -17.72 10.82
C TYR A 327 -9.65 -16.53 10.33
N LYS A 328 -8.32 -16.55 10.53
CA LYS A 328 -7.41 -15.51 10.04
C LYS A 328 -7.56 -15.31 8.53
N ASP A 329 -7.52 -16.40 7.76
CA ASP A 329 -7.65 -16.40 6.30
C ASP A 329 -9.04 -15.98 5.82
N ARG A 330 -10.02 -15.98 6.73
CA ARG A 330 -11.37 -15.43 6.51
C ARG A 330 -11.51 -14.02 7.06
N GLN A 331 -10.40 -13.27 7.08
CA GLN A 331 -10.35 -11.85 7.41
C GLN A 331 -10.77 -11.54 8.85
N LEU A 332 -10.50 -12.44 9.81
CA LEU A 332 -10.86 -12.25 11.22
C LEU A 332 -10.45 -10.86 11.75
N PHE A 333 -9.20 -10.46 11.52
CA PHE A 333 -8.65 -9.23 12.06
C PHE A 333 -9.19 -7.98 11.35
N GLU A 334 -9.44 -8.05 10.04
CA GLU A 334 -10.12 -7.00 9.28
C GLU A 334 -11.56 -6.81 9.80
N LEU A 335 -12.30 -7.89 10.05
CA LEU A 335 -13.65 -7.82 10.59
C LEU A 335 -13.71 -7.22 12.00
N ILE A 336 -12.72 -7.53 12.85
CA ILE A 336 -12.58 -6.89 14.18
C ILE A 336 -12.28 -5.39 14.00
N SER A 337 -11.32 -5.05 13.14
CA SER A 337 -10.95 -3.66 12.81
C SER A 337 -12.17 -2.85 12.34
N CYS A 338 -12.88 -3.35 11.32
CA CYS A 338 -14.06 -2.69 10.76
C CYS A 338 -15.16 -2.54 11.81
N THR A 339 -15.37 -3.54 12.68
CA THR A 339 -16.35 -3.45 13.78
C THR A 339 -16.01 -2.29 14.72
N LYS A 340 -14.74 -2.11 15.08
CA LYS A 340 -14.30 -0.96 15.91
C LYS A 340 -14.50 0.37 15.20
N LEU A 341 -14.12 0.48 13.93
CA LEU A 341 -14.29 1.71 13.14
C LEU A 341 -15.77 2.10 13.02
N GLN A 342 -16.65 1.12 12.81
CA GLN A 342 -18.09 1.35 12.76
C GLN A 342 -18.65 1.86 14.09
N LEU A 343 -18.23 1.29 15.22
CA LEU A 343 -18.63 1.77 16.56
C LEU A 343 -18.11 3.17 16.87
N LEU A 344 -16.95 3.53 16.32
CA LEU A 344 -16.37 4.87 16.45
C LEU A 344 -16.96 5.90 15.46
N GLY A 345 -17.75 5.46 14.48
CA GLY A 345 -18.23 6.31 13.40
C GLY A 345 -17.10 6.86 12.51
N LYS A 346 -15.99 6.12 12.37
CA LYS A 346 -14.82 6.51 11.57
C LYS A 346 -14.75 5.74 10.26
N LYS A 347 -14.30 6.42 9.20
CA LYS A 347 -13.95 5.88 7.88
C LYS A 347 -12.64 6.51 7.43
N PHE A 348 -11.92 5.84 6.53
CA PHE A 348 -10.71 6.40 5.92
C PHE A 348 -10.97 7.12 4.60
N GLU A 349 -12.11 6.85 3.94
CA GLU A 349 -12.57 7.49 2.70
C GLU A 349 -11.45 7.74 1.66
N PRO A 350 -10.99 6.72 0.92
CA PRO A 350 -10.32 6.98 -0.34
C PRO A 350 -11.38 7.50 -1.34
N ILE A 351 -11.58 8.83 -1.40
CA ILE A 351 -12.64 9.46 -2.21
C ILE A 351 -12.50 9.05 -3.68
N LEU A 352 -13.53 8.39 -4.22
CA LEU A 352 -14.00 8.63 -5.58
C LEU A 352 -15.15 9.64 -5.49
N PRO A 353 -15.09 10.80 -6.17
CA PRO A 353 -16.30 11.59 -6.38
C PRO A 353 -17.29 10.73 -7.16
N ASP A 354 -18.57 10.79 -6.79
CA ASP A 354 -19.65 10.20 -7.58
C ASP A 354 -19.47 10.65 -9.04
N SER A 355 -19.40 9.68 -9.95
CA SER A 355 -19.46 9.95 -11.38
C SER A 355 -20.87 10.42 -11.71
N GLU A 356 -21.11 11.73 -11.72
CA GLU A 356 -22.24 12.36 -12.41
C GLU A 356 -22.01 12.44 -13.92
#